data_AF-A0A8J8F601-F1
#
_entry.id   AF-A0A8J8F601-F1
#
_cell.length_a   1.000
_cell.length_b   1.000
_cell.length_c   1.000
_cell.angle_alpha   90.00
_cell.angle_beta   90.00
_cell.angle_gamma   90.00
#
_symmetry.space_group_name_H-M   'P 1'
#
loop_
_entity.id
_entity.type
_entity.pdbx_description
1 polymer ?
#
loop_
_entity_poly.entity_id
_entity_poly.type
_entity_poly.pdbx_seq_one_letter_code
_entity_poly.pdbx_strand_id
1 'polypeptide(L)' 'MSEEYDRLLEVVAQNPGAILEEITDLARDHSIFNTNIPDLVSIAVRNGDLLEFDGRHWVMRTGKYGLHRYDHPEA' A
#
# COMPACT_ATOMS: atom_id res chain seq x y z
N MET A 1 -5.57 0.21 14.82
CA MET A 1 -5.42 -0.31 13.45
C MET A 1 -5.01 -1.76 13.54
N SER A 2 -5.40 -2.60 12.58
CA SER A 2 -5.05 -4.04 12.57
C SER A 2 -3.62 -4.22 12.03
N GLU A 3 -2.94 -5.28 12.43
CA GLU A 3 -1.62 -5.65 11.90
C GLU A 3 -1.63 -5.83 10.38
N GLU A 4 -2.74 -6.33 9.83
CA GLU A 4 -2.96 -6.49 8.39
C GLU A 4 -3.01 -5.13 7.65
N TYR A 5 -3.52 -4.09 8.31
CA TYR A 5 -3.54 -2.75 7.76
C TYR A 5 -2.13 -2.17 7.66
N ASP A 6 -1.34 -2.32 8.72
CA ASP A 6 0.04 -1.82 8.73
C ASP A 6 0.90 -2.56 7.69
N ARG A 7 0.72 -3.88 7.54
CA ARG A 7 1.39 -4.67 6.50
C ARG A 7 0.96 -4.27 5.08
N LEU A 8 -0.32 -3.93 4.87
CA LEU A 8 -0.77 -3.41 3.58
C LEU A 8 -0.04 -2.11 3.22
N LEU A 9 0.10 -1.20 4.20
CA LEU A 9 0.83 0.04 3.97
C LEU A 9 2.30 -0.23 3.62
N GLU A 10 2.93 -1.23 4.25
CA GLU A 10 4.29 -1.65 3.88
C GLU A 10 4.37 -2.21 2.46
N VAL A 11 3.38 -3.00 2.01
CA VAL A 11 3.32 -3.53 0.63
C VAL A 11 3.31 -2.38 -0.38
N VAL A 12 2.46 -1.38 -0.17
CA VAL A 12 2.35 -0.22 -1.08
C VAL A 12 3.56 0.70 -0.96
N ALA A 13 4.15 0.84 0.23
CA ALA A 13 5.38 1.62 0.41
C ALA A 13 6.58 1.00 -0.31
N GLN A 14 6.68 -0.33 -0.34
CA GLN A 14 7.72 -1.06 -1.07
C GLN A 14 7.48 -1.10 -2.59
N ASN A 15 6.22 -0.97 -3.02
CA ASN A 15 5.81 -1.08 -4.41
C ASN A 15 4.95 0.15 -4.80
N PRO A 16 5.52 1.36 -4.80
CA PRO A 16 4.77 2.57 -5.11
C PRO A 16 4.29 2.53 -6.56
N GLY A 17 3.00 2.82 -6.75
CA GLY A 17 2.38 2.80 -8.07
C GLY A 17 1.86 1.43 -8.50
N ALA A 18 1.86 0.43 -7.60
CA ALA A 18 1.23 -0.86 -7.87
C ALA A 18 -0.29 -0.72 -8.08
N ILE A 19 -0.87 -1.56 -8.93
CA ILE A 19 -2.31 -1.69 -9.11
C ILE A 19 -2.94 -2.60 -8.05
N LEU A 20 -4.26 -2.62 -7.93
CA LEU A 20 -4.95 -3.38 -6.88
C LEU A 20 -4.70 -4.89 -6.98
N GLU A 21 -4.59 -5.42 -8.19
CA GLU A 21 -4.27 -6.83 -8.44
C GLU A 21 -2.86 -7.17 -7.95
N GLU A 22 -1.86 -6.34 -8.28
CA GLU A 22 -0.48 -6.49 -7.79
C GLU A 22 -0.40 -6.37 -6.28
N ILE A 23 -1.07 -5.38 -5.68
CA ILE A 23 -1.14 -5.23 -4.22
C ILE A 23 -1.77 -6.48 -3.58
N THR A 24 -2.80 -7.05 -4.20
CA THR A 24 -3.47 -8.26 -3.69
C THR A 24 -2.56 -9.48 -3.74
N ASP A 25 -1.78 -9.63 -4.81
CA ASP A 25 -0.82 -10.73 -4.94
C ASP A 25 0.34 -10.56 -3.96
N LEU A 26 0.94 -9.36 -3.89
CA LEU A 26 2.02 -9.03 -2.95
C LEU A 26 1.57 -9.11 -1.48
N ALA A 27 0.31 -8.80 -1.19
CA ALA A 27 -0.25 -8.94 0.16
C ALA A 27 -0.20 -10.38 0.66
N ARG A 28 -0.32 -11.38 -0.22
CA ARG A 28 -0.17 -12.79 0.16
C ARG A 28 1.25 -13.12 0.61
N ASP A 29 2.25 -12.54 -0.05
CA ASP A 29 3.66 -12.68 0.35
C ASP A 29 3.93 -12.05 1.72
N HIS A 30 3.18 -11.00 2.06
CA HIS A 30 3.17 -10.36 3.38
C HIS A 30 2.24 -11.04 4.40
N SER A 31 1.81 -12.26 4.12
CA SER A 31 0.96 -13.07 4.99
C SER A 31 -0.41 -12.44 5.32
N ILE A 32 -0.97 -11.66 4.39
CA ILE A 32 -2.33 -11.13 4.47
C ILE A 32 -3.25 -12.06 3.65
N PHE A 33 -3.90 -13.02 4.32
CA PHE A 33 -4.65 -14.08 3.64
C PHE A 33 -6.17 -14.00 3.81
N ASN A 34 -6.65 -13.43 4.93
CA ASN A 34 -8.06 -13.47 5.31
C ASN A 34 -8.74 -12.09 5.29
N THR A 35 -8.11 -11.12 4.63
CA THR A 35 -8.60 -9.74 4.62
C THR A 35 -9.01 -9.34 3.22
N ASN A 36 -10.10 -8.58 3.13
CA ASN A 36 -10.51 -7.98 1.88
C ASN A 36 -9.55 -6.81 1.53
N ILE A 37 -8.51 -7.10 0.76
CA ILE A 37 -7.48 -6.13 0.35
C ILE A 37 -8.11 -4.86 -0.28
N PRO A 38 -9.09 -4.97 -1.21
CA PRO A 38 -9.83 -3.81 -1.71
C PRO A 38 -10.42 -2.91 -0.61
N ASP A 39 -11.00 -3.49 0.44
CA ASP A 39 -11.58 -2.71 1.54
C ASP A 39 -10.50 -2.01 2.35
N LEU A 40 -9.39 -2.70 2.64
CA LEU A 40 -8.26 -2.10 3.36
C LEU A 40 -7.63 -0.95 2.58
N VAL A 41 -7.43 -1.10 1.27
CA VAL A 41 -6.94 -0.04 0.39
C VAL A 41 -7.90 1.15 0.41
N SER A 42 -9.21 0.90 0.32
CA SER A 42 -10.24 1.94 0.41
C SER A 42 -10.22 2.67 1.76
N ILE A 43 -10.05 1.93 2.87
CA ILE A 43 -9.89 2.52 4.21
C ILE A 43 -8.62 3.38 4.26
N ALA A 44 -7.51 2.92 3.69
CA ALA A 44 -6.25 3.65 3.68
C ALA A 44 -6.30 4.93 2.85
N VAL A 45 -7.02 4.93 1.73
CA VAL A 45 -7.32 6.14 0.95
C VAL A 45 -8.20 7.10 1.76
N ARG A 46 -9.25 6.60 2.41
CA ARG A 46 -10.15 7.41 3.25
C ARG A 46 -9.45 8.04 4.46
N ASN A 47 -8.49 7.32 5.04
CA ASN A 47 -7.67 7.81 6.15
C ASN A 47 -6.60 8.81 5.68
N GLY A 48 -6.33 8.87 4.38
CA GLY A 48 -5.29 9.74 3.81
C GLY A 48 -3.87 9.17 3.94
N ASP A 49 -3.74 7.87 4.20
CA ASP A 49 -2.45 7.16 4.23
C ASP A 49 -2.00 6.82 2.80
N LEU A 50 -2.95 6.43 1.93
CA LEU A 50 -2.73 6.20 0.51
C LEU A 50 -3.35 7.29 -0.36
N LEU A 51 -2.78 7.47 -1.54
CA LEU A 51 -3.32 8.27 -2.63
C LEU A 51 -3.56 7.34 -3.82
N GLU A 52 -4.78 7.39 -4.35
CA GLU A 52 -5.10 6.81 -5.64
C GLU A 52 -4.65 7.78 -6.75
N PHE A 53 -3.80 7.29 -7.64
CA PHE A 53 -3.26 8.00 -8.78
C PHE A 53 -3.79 7.37 -10.07
N ASP A 54 -4.23 8.22 -10.99
CA ASP A 54 -4.71 7.81 -12.33
C ASP A 54 -5.88 6.80 -12.31
N GLY A 55 -6.61 6.69 -11.20
CA GLY A 55 -7.76 5.80 -11.06
C GLY A 55 -7.44 4.31 -10.90
N ARG A 56 -6.15 3.95 -10.78
CA ARG A 56 -5.71 2.54 -10.81
C ARG A 56 -4.39 2.24 -10.11
N HIS A 57 -3.62 3.25 -9.69
CA HIS A 57 -2.34 3.05 -9.02
C HIS A 57 -2.41 3.62 -7.60
N TRP A 58 -1.74 3.00 -6.63
CA TRP A 58 -1.70 3.49 -5.26
C TRP A 58 -0.29 3.86 -4.81
N VAL A 59 -0.18 5.00 -4.13
CA VAL A 59 1.07 5.51 -3.56
C VAL A 59 0.85 5.98 -2.13
N MET A 60 1.90 6.02 -1.31
CA MET A 60 1.83 6.59 0.04
C MET A 60 1.60 8.11 -0.04
N ARG A 61 0.60 8.63 0.67
CA ARG A 61 0.26 10.06 0.73
C ARG A 61 0.93 10.79 1.88
N THR A 62 0.94 10.16 3.07
CA THR A 62 1.60 10.70 4.26
C THR A 62 2.41 9.60 4.93
N GLY A 63 3.63 9.92 5.35
CA GLY A 63 4.59 8.92 5.78
C GLY A 63 5.06 9.09 7.22
N LYS A 64 4.82 8.05 8.04
CA LYS A 64 5.85 7.48 8.93
C LYS A 64 6.96 6.75 8.12
N TYR A 65 6.75 6.61 6.82
CA TYR A 65 7.58 5.99 5.78
C TYR A 65 7.92 6.99 4.66
N GLY A 66 8.27 8.24 5.02
CA GLY A 66 8.71 9.21 4.03
C GLY A 66 9.90 8.67 3.21
N LEU A 67 10.07 9.21 1.99
CA LEU A 67 11.08 8.88 0.95
C LEU A 67 12.51 8.54 1.41
N HIS A 68 12.88 8.79 2.66
CA HIS A 68 14.19 8.49 3.24
C HIS A 68 14.33 7.05 3.77
N ARG A 69 13.28 6.23 3.75
CA ARG A 69 13.29 4.89 4.39
C ARG A 69 13.34 3.71 3.43
N TYR A 70 13.13 3.92 2.13
CA TYR A 70 13.23 2.89 1.11
C TYR A 70 14.10 3.40 -0.03
N ASP A 71 15.05 2.57 -0.46
CA ASP A 71 15.95 2.84 -1.58
C ASP A 71 15.09 2.84 -2.85
N HIS A 72 14.74 4.03 -3.33
CA HIS A 72 14.08 4.19 -4.61
C HIS A 72 15.20 4.36 -5.64
N PRO A 73 15.51 3.34 -6.47
CA PRO A 73 16.47 3.53 -7.53
C PRO A 73 15.95 4.63 -8.47
N GLU A 74 16.66 5.76 -8.49
CA GLU A 74 16.45 6.80 -9.49
C GLU A 74 16.73 6.18 -10.87
N ALA A 75 15.74 6.26 -11.75
CA ALA A 75 15.85 5.84 -13.14
C ALA A 75 16.78 6.77 -13.94
#